data_AF-U4QKF7-F1
#
_entry.id   AF-U4QKF7-F1
#
_cell.length_a   1.000
_cell.length_b   1.000
_cell.length_c   1.000
_cell.angle_alpha   90.00
_cell.angle_beta   90.00
_cell.angle_gamma   90.00
#
_symmetry.space_group_name_H-M   'P 1'
#
loop_
_entity.id
_entity.type
_entity.pdbx_description
1 polymer ?
#
loop_
_entity_poly.entity_id
_entity_poly.type
_entity_poly.pdbx_seq_one_letter_code
_entity_poly.pdbx_strand_id
1 'polypeptide(L)'
;MKRMSSLACHFGIKLRFYPSSKQKKIIKLNYDAQRFVYNSYVGRNRTNYHARRFLASRQCQAMPFVFSALNRYETELAETVAANNELLANTIQNYQKAWNNYRKIGHGIPTFHKKRSDWSYQTNCQYPKQLEAYLDNGTAKFIDDKHVKLPKLGVVRIAGFRKLIEARLLNHIPTRIGTVTIKKTADNQFYLSMQLGSDVSFVKDLPKTQS
;
A
#
# COMPACT_ATOMS: atom_id res chain seq x y z
N MET A 1 -18.55 -9.16 3.75
CA MET A 1 -17.20 -9.19 4.37
C MET A 1 -16.92 -7.90 5.16
N LYS A 2 -16.42 -8.02 6.40
CA LYS A 2 -16.05 -6.89 7.27
C LYS A 2 -14.90 -6.05 6.67
N ARG A 3 -14.89 -4.74 6.96
CA ARG A 3 -13.77 -3.84 6.60
C ARG A 3 -12.57 -4.18 7.48
N MET A 4 -11.35 -3.87 6.99
CA MET A 4 -10.14 -4.13 7.78
C MET A 4 -10.22 -3.45 9.15
N SER A 5 -10.53 -2.16 9.20
CA SER A 5 -10.61 -1.37 10.44
C SER A 5 -11.69 -1.79 11.44
N SER A 6 -12.61 -2.68 11.07
CA SER A 6 -13.68 -3.15 11.97
C SER A 6 -13.38 -4.52 12.58
N LEU A 7 -12.21 -5.11 12.31
CA LEU A 7 -11.79 -6.39 12.88
C LEU A 7 -11.18 -6.17 14.26
N ALA A 8 -11.41 -7.11 15.19
CA ALA A 8 -10.99 -6.94 16.58
C ALA A 8 -9.46 -6.85 16.76
N CYS A 9 -8.71 -7.65 16.02
CA CYS A 9 -7.26 -7.75 16.14
C CYS A 9 -6.57 -7.47 14.81
N HIS A 10 -5.39 -6.84 14.90
CA HIS A 10 -4.52 -6.55 13.75
C HIS A 10 -3.13 -7.14 13.96
N PHE A 11 -2.53 -7.62 12.88
CA PHE A 11 -1.17 -8.16 12.92
C PHE A 11 -0.41 -7.79 11.65
N GLY A 12 0.91 -7.69 11.76
CA GLY A 12 1.79 -7.40 10.62
C GLY A 12 2.77 -8.55 10.40
N ILE A 13 2.88 -9.01 9.16
CA ILE A 13 3.91 -9.98 8.77
C ILE A 13 4.88 -9.36 7.77
N LYS A 14 6.14 -9.77 7.86
CA LYS A 14 7.20 -9.42 6.90
C LYS A 14 7.96 -10.69 6.55
N LEU A 15 7.93 -11.04 5.28
CA LEU A 15 8.50 -12.27 4.72
C LEU A 15 9.58 -11.91 3.71
N ARG A 16 10.60 -12.74 3.58
CA ARG A 16 11.55 -12.65 2.46
C ARG A 16 10.94 -13.39 1.27
N PHE A 17 11.12 -12.88 0.06
CA PHE A 17 10.67 -13.57 -1.15
C PHE A 17 11.70 -13.48 -2.28
N TYR A 18 11.58 -14.37 -3.25
CA TYR A 18 12.55 -14.55 -4.32
C TYR A 18 11.88 -14.40 -5.69
N PRO A 19 11.86 -13.19 -6.27
CA PRO A 19 11.26 -12.96 -7.58
C PRO A 19 12.16 -13.43 -8.72
N SER A 20 11.54 -13.92 -9.80
CA SER A 20 12.21 -14.17 -11.08
C SER A 20 12.64 -12.87 -11.77
N SER A 21 13.48 -12.97 -12.80
CA SER A 21 13.92 -11.80 -13.58
C SER A 21 12.75 -11.03 -14.20
N LYS A 22 11.71 -11.74 -14.66
CA LYS A 22 10.47 -11.12 -15.17
C LYS A 22 9.73 -10.37 -14.07
N GLN A 23 9.60 -10.98 -12.88
CA GLN A 23 8.95 -10.35 -11.73
C GLN A 23 9.71 -9.12 -11.22
N LYS A 24 11.05 -9.15 -11.23
CA LYS A 24 11.87 -7.97 -10.88
C LYS A 24 11.59 -6.78 -11.80
N LYS A 25 11.43 -7.01 -13.11
CA LYS A 25 11.05 -5.96 -14.07
C LYS A 25 9.67 -5.38 -13.75
N ILE A 26 8.68 -6.22 -13.44
CA ILE A 26 7.32 -5.79 -13.03
C ILE A 26 7.37 -4.96 -11.75
N ILE A 27 8.13 -5.40 -10.73
CA ILE A 27 8.31 -4.67 -9.46
C ILE A 27 8.90 -3.27 -9.72
N LYS A 28 9.92 -3.19 -10.57
CA LYS A 28 10.56 -1.92 -10.94
C LYS A 28 9.58 -0.99 -11.66
N LEU A 29 8.85 -1.51 -12.64
CA LEU A 29 7.84 -0.76 -13.37
C LEU A 29 6.77 -0.18 -12.44
N ASN A 30 6.23 -1.01 -11.53
CA ASN A 30 5.23 -0.57 -10.55
C ASN A 30 5.79 0.52 -9.61
N TYR A 31 7.02 0.36 -9.13
CA TYR A 31 7.66 1.39 -8.30
C TYR A 31 7.82 2.73 -9.06
N ASP A 32 8.31 2.68 -10.30
CA ASP A 32 8.51 3.89 -11.10
C ASP A 32 7.18 4.55 -11.48
N ALA A 33 6.15 3.76 -11.81
CA ALA A 33 4.80 4.24 -12.08
C ALA A 33 4.19 4.94 -10.85
N GLN A 34 4.21 4.29 -9.68
CA GLN A 34 3.73 4.90 -8.43
C GLN A 34 4.45 6.22 -8.13
N ARG A 35 5.79 6.26 -8.28
CA ARG A 35 6.57 7.48 -8.05
C ARG A 35 6.18 8.58 -9.03
N PHE A 36 6.08 8.24 -10.32
CA PHE A 36 5.70 9.19 -11.37
C PHE A 36 4.35 9.81 -11.06
N VAL A 37 3.33 8.99 -10.87
CA VAL A 37 1.96 9.44 -10.54
C VAL A 37 1.97 10.32 -9.30
N TYR A 38 2.53 9.87 -8.17
CA TYR A 38 2.60 10.65 -6.94
C TYR A 38 3.26 12.02 -7.14
N ASN A 39 4.40 12.06 -7.85
CA ASN A 39 5.14 13.29 -8.09
C ASN A 39 4.38 14.26 -9.00
N SER A 40 3.63 13.76 -10.00
CA SER A 40 2.76 14.59 -10.84
C SER A 40 1.72 15.32 -9.99
N TYR A 41 1.07 14.63 -9.04
CA TYR A 41 0.14 15.24 -8.09
C TYR A 41 0.79 16.29 -7.19
N VAL A 42 1.99 16.00 -6.66
CA VAL A 42 2.75 16.93 -5.82
C VAL A 42 3.13 18.19 -6.58
N GLY A 43 3.63 18.05 -7.81
CA GLY A 43 4.05 19.18 -8.64
C GLY A 43 2.92 20.17 -8.89
N ARG A 44 1.76 19.67 -9.31
CA ARG A 44 0.57 20.49 -9.56
C ARG A 44 0.11 21.25 -8.33
N ASN A 45 0.02 20.59 -7.18
CA ASN A 45 -0.55 21.22 -5.98
C ASN A 45 0.45 22.06 -5.19
N ARG A 46 1.74 21.80 -5.31
CA ARG A 46 2.77 22.65 -4.70
C ARG A 46 2.80 24.04 -5.33
N THR A 47 2.71 24.13 -6.66
CA THR A 47 2.57 25.42 -7.38
C THR A 47 1.36 26.19 -6.86
N ASN A 48 0.21 25.52 -6.71
CA ASN A 48 -1.01 26.14 -6.19
C ASN A 48 -0.89 26.58 -4.73
N TYR A 49 -0.27 25.76 -3.87
CA TYR A 49 -0.04 26.11 -2.47
C TYR A 49 0.79 27.41 -2.35
N HIS A 50 1.87 27.52 -3.12
CA HIS A 50 2.71 28.72 -3.13
C HIS A 50 1.97 29.92 -3.76
N ALA A 51 1.25 29.73 -4.86
CA ALA A 51 0.44 30.77 -5.49
C ALA A 51 -0.65 31.29 -4.52
N ARG A 52 -1.35 30.40 -3.82
CA ARG A 52 -2.35 30.79 -2.81
C ARG A 52 -1.71 31.54 -1.65
N ARG A 53 -0.56 31.10 -1.14
CA ARG A 53 0.14 31.80 -0.05
C ARG A 53 0.56 33.21 -0.49
N PHE A 54 0.98 33.38 -1.74
CA PHE A 54 1.28 34.68 -2.33
C PHE A 54 0.01 35.53 -2.51
N LEU A 55 -1.08 34.99 -3.04
CA LEU A 55 -2.34 35.71 -3.26
C LEU A 55 -3.06 36.06 -1.95
N ALA A 56 -3.01 35.19 -0.94
CA ALA A 56 -3.55 35.46 0.39
C ALA A 56 -2.83 36.64 1.07
N SER A 57 -1.52 36.79 0.82
CA SER A 57 -0.79 37.99 1.28
C SER A 57 -1.24 39.28 0.57
N ARG A 58 -1.94 39.19 -0.56
CA ARG A 58 -2.44 40.32 -1.37
C ARG A 58 -3.96 40.49 -1.33
N GLN A 59 -4.69 39.78 -0.45
CA GLN A 59 -6.16 39.84 -0.33
C GLN A 59 -6.94 39.59 -1.64
N CYS A 60 -6.40 38.81 -2.58
CA CYS A 60 -7.11 38.41 -3.80
C CYS A 60 -7.85 37.07 -3.60
N GLN A 61 -8.97 36.87 -4.31
CA GLN A 61 -9.99 35.81 -4.15
C GLN A 61 -9.50 34.39 -3.79
N ALA A 62 -10.38 33.65 -3.10
CA ALA A 62 -10.14 32.32 -2.53
C ALA A 62 -9.96 31.22 -3.59
N MET A 63 -8.71 30.89 -3.92
CA MET A 63 -8.36 29.68 -4.67
C MET A 63 -8.60 28.41 -3.83
N PRO A 64 -9.10 27.30 -4.42
CA PRO A 64 -9.22 26.03 -3.73
C PRO A 64 -7.83 25.54 -3.26
N PHE A 65 -7.76 25.01 -2.03
CA PHE A 65 -6.49 24.62 -1.39
C PHE A 65 -5.74 23.51 -2.13
N VAL A 66 -6.47 22.59 -2.74
CA VAL A 66 -5.98 21.44 -3.50
C VAL A 66 -6.96 21.24 -4.66
N PHE A 67 -6.47 21.00 -5.88
CA PHE A 67 -7.36 20.56 -6.96
C PHE A 67 -7.99 19.21 -6.57
N SER A 68 -9.32 19.13 -6.64
CA SER A 68 -10.10 17.96 -6.21
C SER A 68 -9.85 16.70 -7.06
N ALA A 69 -9.31 16.84 -8.28
CA ALA A 69 -8.95 15.73 -9.16
C ALA A 69 -7.84 16.12 -10.16
N LEU A 70 -7.14 15.13 -10.71
CA LEU A 70 -6.34 15.32 -11.92
C LEU A 70 -7.24 15.79 -13.06
N ASN A 71 -6.66 16.48 -14.04
CA ASN A 71 -7.38 16.61 -15.31
C ASN A 71 -7.42 15.24 -16.01
N ARG A 72 -8.30 15.13 -17.02
CA ARG A 72 -8.49 13.89 -17.78
C ARG A 72 -7.18 13.36 -18.36
N TYR A 73 -6.38 14.25 -18.95
CA TYR A 73 -5.09 13.90 -19.55
C TYR A 73 -4.10 13.28 -18.55
N GLU A 74 -3.96 13.87 -17.37
CA GLU A 74 -3.08 13.34 -16.33
C GLU A 74 -3.58 11.99 -15.79
N THR A 75 -4.90 11.81 -15.72
CA THR A 75 -5.52 10.54 -15.33
C THR A 75 -5.22 9.47 -16.38
N GLU A 76 -5.44 9.76 -17.66
CA GLU A 76 -5.13 8.87 -18.78
C GLU A 76 -3.62 8.56 -18.85
N LEU A 77 -2.75 9.55 -18.62
CA LEU A 77 -1.30 9.34 -18.54
C LEU A 77 -0.91 8.49 -17.33
N ALA A 78 -1.56 8.68 -16.18
CA ALA A 78 -1.33 7.87 -15.00
C ALA A 78 -1.83 6.43 -15.20
N GLU A 79 -2.97 6.23 -15.86
CA GLU A 79 -3.54 4.92 -16.21
C GLU A 79 -2.69 4.18 -17.25
N THR A 80 -2.17 4.88 -18.26
CA THR A 80 -1.26 4.29 -19.25
C THR A 80 0.08 3.88 -18.64
N VAL A 81 0.59 4.66 -17.67
CA VAL A 81 1.84 4.34 -16.96
C VAL A 81 1.64 3.28 -15.88
N ALA A 82 0.50 3.27 -15.21
CA ALA A 82 0.18 2.30 -14.18
C ALA A 82 -0.38 1.02 -14.79
N ALA A 83 0.43 -0.03 -14.87
CA ALA A 83 -0.03 -1.36 -15.29
C ALA A 83 -1.20 -1.93 -14.43
N ASN A 84 -1.48 -1.32 -13.27
CA ASN A 84 -2.41 -1.81 -12.24
C ASN A 84 -3.28 -0.68 -11.67
N ASN A 85 -4.60 -0.73 -11.88
CA ASN A 85 -5.55 0.25 -11.33
C ASN A 85 -5.49 0.39 -9.80
N GLU A 86 -5.20 -0.71 -9.10
CA GLU A 86 -5.01 -0.67 -7.63
C GLU A 86 -3.81 0.19 -7.21
N LEU A 87 -2.73 0.15 -7.98
CA LEU A 87 -1.53 0.93 -7.71
C LEU A 87 -1.85 2.42 -7.84
N LEU A 88 -2.60 2.80 -8.88
CA LEU A 88 -3.08 4.16 -9.08
C LEU A 88 -3.94 4.61 -7.88
N ALA A 89 -4.96 3.84 -7.52
CA ALA A 89 -5.84 4.15 -6.40
C ALA A 89 -5.07 4.32 -5.07
N ASN A 90 -4.14 3.42 -4.77
CA ASN A 90 -3.30 3.51 -3.57
C ASN A 90 -2.40 4.75 -3.58
N THR A 91 -1.85 5.10 -4.75
CA THR A 91 -1.00 6.28 -4.92
C THR A 91 -1.77 7.56 -4.62
N ILE A 92 -3.00 7.66 -5.15
CA ILE A 92 -3.91 8.79 -4.92
C ILE A 92 -4.28 8.90 -3.43
N GLN A 93 -4.64 7.78 -2.80
CA GLN A 93 -4.97 7.76 -1.39
C GLN A 93 -3.78 8.18 -0.51
N ASN A 94 -2.56 7.69 -0.81
CA ASN A 94 -1.35 8.07 -0.09
C ASN A 94 -1.05 9.57 -0.25
N TYR A 95 -1.25 10.13 -1.43
CA TYR A 95 -1.11 11.55 -1.69
C TYR A 95 -2.13 12.40 -0.91
N GLN A 96 -3.41 12.02 -0.95
CA GLN A 96 -4.47 12.69 -0.18
C GLN A 96 -4.21 12.61 1.32
N LYS A 97 -3.73 11.46 1.81
CA LYS A 97 -3.36 11.26 3.22
C LYS A 97 -2.23 12.19 3.65
N ALA A 98 -1.23 12.43 2.80
CA ALA A 98 -0.14 13.35 3.12
C ALA A 98 -0.65 14.80 3.32
N TRP A 99 -1.57 15.27 2.47
CA TRP A 99 -2.24 16.57 2.68
C TRP A 99 -3.16 16.59 3.90
N ASN A 100 -3.87 15.49 4.18
CA ASN A 100 -4.70 15.38 5.37
C ASN A 100 -3.84 15.47 6.64
N ASN A 101 -2.66 14.84 6.65
CA ASN A 101 -1.71 14.93 7.75
C ASN A 101 -1.18 16.36 7.92
N TYR A 102 -0.82 17.05 6.83
CA TYR A 102 -0.47 18.48 6.91
C TYR A 102 -1.57 19.31 7.58
N ARG A 103 -2.84 19.09 7.19
CA ARG A 103 -3.97 19.85 7.73
C ARG A 103 -4.32 19.53 9.18
N LYS A 104 -4.27 18.25 9.57
CA LYS A 104 -4.78 17.80 10.87
C LYS A 104 -3.73 17.82 11.98
N ILE A 105 -2.50 17.46 11.65
CA ILE A 105 -1.41 17.25 12.63
C ILE A 105 -0.18 18.13 12.34
N GLY A 106 -0.28 19.07 11.39
CA GLY A 106 0.81 20.02 11.11
C GLY A 106 2.07 19.38 10.50
N HIS A 107 1.96 18.16 9.96
CA HIS A 107 3.09 17.52 9.27
C HIS A 107 3.52 18.36 8.05
N GLY A 108 4.77 18.27 7.59
CA GLY A 108 5.22 18.96 6.38
C GLY A 108 4.38 18.64 5.14
N ILE A 109 4.30 19.61 4.21
CA ILE A 109 3.60 19.45 2.92
C ILE A 109 4.15 18.25 2.13
N PRO A 110 3.36 17.64 1.23
CA PRO A 110 3.84 16.57 0.38
C PRO A 110 5.05 17.00 -0.46
N THR A 111 6.08 16.17 -0.49
CA THR A 111 7.33 16.41 -1.23
C THR A 111 7.54 15.37 -2.32
N PHE A 112 8.27 15.72 -3.38
CA PHE A 112 8.61 14.77 -4.43
C PHE A 112 9.38 13.57 -3.89
N HIS A 113 8.93 12.38 -4.25
CA HIS A 113 9.67 11.14 -4.04
C HIS A 113 10.86 11.06 -4.99
N LYS A 114 12.05 10.84 -4.44
CA LYS A 114 13.30 10.69 -5.22
C LYS A 114 13.43 9.28 -5.79
N LYS A 115 14.18 9.15 -6.90
CA LYS A 115 14.70 7.86 -7.38
C LYS A 115 15.67 7.30 -6.34
N ARG A 116 15.51 6.04 -5.94
CA ARG A 116 16.44 5.37 -5.02
C ARG A 116 16.72 3.94 -5.46
N SER A 117 17.75 3.34 -4.87
CA SER A 117 18.11 1.93 -5.05
C SER A 117 17.13 1.00 -4.31
N ASP A 118 16.50 1.48 -3.24
CA ASP A 118 15.39 0.84 -2.56
C ASP A 118 14.06 1.16 -3.25
N TRP A 119 13.27 0.13 -3.50
CA TRP A 119 11.98 0.25 -4.19
C TRP A 119 10.88 -0.22 -3.25
N SER A 120 9.75 0.48 -3.24
CA SER A 120 8.60 0.07 -2.46
C SER A 120 7.32 0.47 -3.16
N TYR A 121 6.36 -0.45 -3.25
CA TYR A 121 5.01 -0.14 -3.69
C TYR A 121 3.97 -0.98 -2.94
N GLN A 122 2.72 -0.52 -2.99
CA GLN A 122 1.61 -1.14 -2.27
C GLN A 122 0.52 -1.60 -3.24
N THR A 123 -0.02 -2.79 -2.98
CA THR A 123 -1.21 -3.37 -3.61
C THR A 123 -2.15 -3.84 -2.50
N ASN A 124 -3.44 -4.02 -2.80
CA ASN A 124 -4.41 -4.46 -1.82
C ASN A 124 -4.88 -5.87 -2.13
N CYS A 125 -5.17 -6.64 -1.09
CA CYS A 125 -5.89 -7.89 -1.27
C CYS A 125 -7.39 -7.62 -1.42
N GLN A 126 -7.95 -8.09 -2.53
CA GLN A 126 -9.38 -8.08 -2.80
C GLN A 126 -9.94 -9.49 -2.63
N TYR A 127 -11.21 -9.57 -2.25
CA TYR A 127 -11.93 -10.82 -2.04
C TYR A 127 -13.24 -10.79 -2.83
N PRO A 128 -13.17 -10.84 -4.18
CA PRO A 128 -14.37 -10.78 -5.00
C PRO A 128 -15.24 -12.01 -4.74
N LYS A 129 -16.53 -11.79 -4.51
CA LYS A 129 -17.54 -12.84 -4.30
C LYS A 129 -17.30 -13.75 -3.07
N GLN A 130 -16.50 -13.29 -2.10
CA GLN A 130 -16.29 -14.03 -0.85
C GLN A 130 -17.11 -13.41 0.29
N LEU A 131 -17.73 -14.26 1.11
CA LEU A 131 -18.43 -13.83 2.33
C LEU A 131 -17.43 -13.49 3.44
N GLU A 132 -16.42 -14.35 3.58
CA GLU A 132 -15.36 -14.28 4.59
C GLU A 132 -13.97 -14.24 3.96
N ALA A 133 -13.02 -13.68 4.72
CA ALA A 133 -11.64 -13.53 4.28
C ALA A 133 -10.75 -14.56 4.96
N TYR A 134 -10.03 -15.31 4.15
CA TYR A 134 -9.02 -16.27 4.55
C TYR A 134 -7.67 -15.89 3.92
N LEU A 135 -6.62 -16.59 4.34
CA LEU A 135 -5.26 -16.37 3.85
C LEU A 135 -5.07 -16.87 2.40
N ASP A 136 -5.96 -17.72 1.89
CA ASP A 136 -5.85 -18.48 0.64
C ASP A 136 -6.97 -18.17 -0.40
N ASN A 137 -7.95 -17.31 -0.08
CA ASN A 137 -9.10 -17.03 -0.95
C ASN A 137 -9.14 -15.59 -1.54
N GLY A 138 -8.09 -14.79 -1.31
CA GLY A 138 -7.97 -13.42 -1.84
C GLY A 138 -7.19 -13.32 -3.16
N THR A 139 -7.08 -12.10 -3.72
CA THR A 139 -6.21 -11.80 -4.87
C THR A 139 -4.72 -11.87 -4.52
N ALA A 140 -4.38 -11.47 -3.29
CA ALA A 140 -3.12 -11.80 -2.64
C ALA A 140 -3.38 -12.95 -1.67
N LYS A 141 -2.73 -14.09 -1.88
CA LYS A 141 -3.03 -15.31 -1.13
C LYS A 141 -1.86 -16.25 -0.97
N PHE A 142 -1.84 -16.98 0.12
CA PHE A 142 -0.93 -18.11 0.32
C PHE A 142 -1.43 -19.30 -0.52
N ILE A 143 -0.51 -19.97 -1.20
CA ILE A 143 -0.78 -21.23 -1.90
C ILE A 143 -0.39 -22.39 -0.98
N ASP A 144 0.76 -22.26 -0.34
CA ASP A 144 1.32 -23.19 0.63
C ASP A 144 2.23 -22.39 1.61
N ASP A 145 3.03 -23.11 2.40
CA ASP A 145 3.99 -22.56 3.36
C ASP A 145 5.18 -21.81 2.71
N LYS A 146 5.40 -22.02 1.40
CA LYS A 146 6.56 -21.55 0.63
C LYS A 146 6.19 -20.65 -0.54
N HIS A 147 4.92 -20.49 -0.87
CA HIS A 147 4.47 -19.77 -2.04
C HIS A 147 3.30 -18.85 -1.75
N VAL A 148 3.39 -17.64 -2.31
CA VAL A 148 2.33 -16.64 -2.26
C VAL A 148 2.01 -16.20 -3.68
N LYS A 149 0.73 -16.16 -4.02
CA LYS A 149 0.24 -15.51 -5.24
C LYS A 149 -0.06 -14.05 -4.94
N LEU A 150 0.51 -13.16 -5.73
CA LEU A 150 0.29 -11.72 -5.63
C LEU A 150 -0.41 -11.18 -6.87
N PRO A 151 -1.26 -10.15 -6.74
CA PRO A 151 -1.92 -9.51 -7.88
C PRO A 151 -0.85 -9.07 -8.89
N LYS A 152 -1.00 -9.52 -10.14
CA LYS A 152 -0.21 -9.13 -11.32
C LYS A 152 1.28 -9.54 -11.31
N LEU A 153 1.87 -9.74 -10.14
CA LEU A 153 3.20 -10.30 -9.99
C LEU A 153 3.21 -11.84 -10.14
N GLY A 154 2.08 -12.49 -9.86
CA GLY A 154 1.94 -13.94 -9.93
C GLY A 154 2.48 -14.63 -8.68
N VAL A 155 2.87 -15.90 -8.83
CA VAL A 155 3.36 -16.73 -7.73
C VAL A 155 4.83 -16.42 -7.43
N VAL A 156 5.15 -16.20 -6.17
CA VAL A 156 6.51 -15.98 -5.68
C VAL A 156 6.84 -16.96 -4.55
N ARG A 157 8.09 -17.42 -4.52
CA ARG A 157 8.61 -18.22 -3.41
C ARG A 157 8.96 -17.32 -2.23
N ILE A 158 8.51 -17.68 -1.04
CA ILE A 158 8.76 -16.99 0.22
C ILE A 158 9.70 -17.81 1.13
N ALA A 159 10.26 -17.14 2.13
CA ALA A 159 11.00 -17.75 3.23
C ALA A 159 10.69 -17.03 4.55
N GLY A 160 10.82 -17.76 5.66
CA GLY A 160 10.54 -17.25 7.00
C GLY A 160 9.05 -17.27 7.35
N PHE A 161 8.33 -18.31 6.92
CA PHE A 161 6.92 -18.47 7.27
C PHE A 161 6.78 -18.77 8.76
N ARG A 162 6.01 -17.94 9.47
CA ARG A 162 5.84 -18.07 10.92
C ARG A 162 4.83 -19.17 11.22
N LYS A 163 5.15 -20.08 12.16
CA LYS A 163 4.24 -21.16 12.62
C LYS A 163 2.83 -20.68 12.96
N LEU A 164 2.71 -19.48 13.52
CA LEU A 164 1.42 -18.84 13.83
C LEU A 164 0.56 -18.62 12.58
N ILE A 165 1.16 -18.18 11.47
CA ILE A 165 0.47 -17.92 10.21
C ILE A 165 0.18 -19.24 9.49
N GLU A 166 1.11 -20.19 9.57
CA GLU A 166 0.93 -21.55 9.07
C GLU A 166 -0.26 -22.25 9.74
N ALA A 167 -0.35 -22.21 11.07
CA ALA A 167 -1.48 -22.76 11.81
C ALA A 167 -2.80 -22.10 11.41
N ARG A 168 -2.81 -20.78 11.13
CA ARG A 168 -4.01 -20.08 10.65
C ARG A 168 -4.42 -20.49 9.23
N LEU A 169 -3.44 -20.75 8.37
CA LEU A 169 -3.67 -21.26 7.03
C LEU A 169 -4.22 -22.68 7.07
N LEU A 170 -3.58 -23.59 7.83
CA LEU A 170 -3.98 -24.99 7.95
C LEU A 170 -5.33 -25.19 8.63
N ASN A 171 -5.57 -24.48 9.74
CA ASN A 171 -6.84 -24.55 10.48
C ASN A 171 -7.93 -23.65 9.86
N HIS A 172 -7.66 -23.02 8.72
CA HIS A 172 -8.59 -22.17 7.99
C HIS A 172 -9.27 -21.12 8.90
N ILE A 173 -8.46 -20.40 9.69
CA ILE A 173 -8.96 -19.39 10.63
C ILE A 173 -9.26 -18.10 9.87
N PRO A 174 -10.47 -17.51 9.98
CA PRO A 174 -10.84 -16.27 9.30
C PRO A 174 -9.82 -15.15 9.54
N THR A 175 -9.06 -14.83 8.51
CA THR A 175 -7.95 -13.88 8.57
C THR A 175 -7.91 -13.10 7.26
N ARG A 176 -8.24 -11.82 7.34
CA ARG A 176 -8.20 -10.89 6.22
C ARG A 176 -6.77 -10.41 5.97
N ILE A 177 -6.34 -10.43 4.71
CA ILE A 177 -5.17 -9.70 4.22
C ILE A 177 -5.62 -8.31 3.75
N GLY A 178 -4.93 -7.26 4.17
CA GLY A 178 -5.21 -5.88 3.82
C GLY A 178 -4.21 -5.37 2.78
N THR A 179 -3.50 -4.31 3.15
CA THR A 179 -2.43 -3.77 2.31
C THR A 179 -1.24 -4.71 2.29
N VAL A 180 -0.77 -4.97 1.08
CA VAL A 180 0.42 -5.76 0.78
C VAL A 180 1.48 -4.81 0.23
N THR A 181 2.61 -4.74 0.91
CA THR A 181 3.75 -3.89 0.54
C THR A 181 4.87 -4.76 0.03
N ILE A 182 5.34 -4.47 -1.18
CA ILE A 182 6.49 -5.12 -1.78
C ILE A 182 7.66 -4.16 -1.70
N LYS A 183 8.75 -4.59 -1.09
CA LYS A 183 9.96 -3.79 -0.89
C LYS A 183 11.20 -4.49 -1.42
N LYS A 184 12.05 -3.76 -2.11
CA LYS A 184 13.42 -4.13 -2.45
C LYS A 184 14.38 -3.25 -1.64
N THR A 185 15.37 -3.85 -0.99
CA THR A 185 16.44 -3.10 -0.30
C THR A 185 17.56 -2.69 -1.26
N ALA A 186 18.48 -1.84 -0.79
CA ALA A 186 19.67 -1.47 -1.53
C ALA A 186 20.50 -2.72 -1.92
N ASP A 187 20.61 -3.68 -1.00
CA ASP A 187 21.33 -4.95 -1.18
C ASP A 187 20.59 -5.99 -2.06
N ASN A 188 19.63 -5.54 -2.87
CA ASN A 188 18.84 -6.37 -3.79
C ASN A 188 18.05 -7.51 -3.11
N GLN A 189 17.71 -7.36 -1.82
CA GLN A 189 16.85 -8.30 -1.12
C GLN A 189 15.38 -7.86 -1.22
N PHE A 190 14.48 -8.83 -1.36
CA PHE A 190 13.05 -8.57 -1.56
C PHE A 190 12.24 -9.04 -0.35
N TYR A 191 11.36 -8.16 0.10
CA TYR A 191 10.50 -8.36 1.26
C TYR A 191 9.04 -8.10 0.91
N LEU A 192 8.18 -8.97 1.41
CA LEU A 192 6.74 -8.89 1.32
C LEU A 192 6.19 -8.62 2.71
N SER A 193 5.53 -7.48 2.88
CA SER A 193 4.86 -7.14 4.14
C SER A 193 3.36 -7.16 3.94
N MET A 194 2.62 -7.77 4.86
CA MET A 194 1.16 -7.81 4.79
C MET A 194 0.56 -7.36 6.11
N GLN A 195 -0.51 -6.58 6.01
CA GLN A 195 -1.40 -6.30 7.13
C GLN A 195 -2.45 -7.40 7.21
N LEU A 196 -2.61 -7.97 8.40
CA LEU A 196 -3.59 -9.00 8.70
C LEU A 196 -4.61 -8.45 9.69
N GLY A 197 -5.86 -8.87 9.54
CA GLY A 197 -6.92 -8.59 10.50
C GLY A 197 -7.76 -9.83 10.75
N SER A 198 -8.19 -10.03 11.98
CA SER A 198 -9.03 -11.17 12.36
C SER A 198 -9.84 -10.79 13.61
N ASP A 199 -11.02 -11.40 13.76
CA ASP A 199 -11.76 -11.33 15.02
C ASP A 199 -11.20 -12.32 16.06
N VAL A 200 -10.39 -13.28 15.61
CA VAL A 200 -9.65 -14.21 16.48
C VAL A 200 -8.27 -13.61 16.78
N SER A 201 -7.86 -13.60 18.06
CA SER A 201 -6.56 -13.05 18.45
C SER A 201 -5.37 -13.77 17.81
N PHE A 202 -4.34 -13.03 17.44
CA PHE A 202 -3.12 -13.58 16.83
C PHE A 202 -2.17 -14.17 17.88
N VAL A 203 -2.16 -13.63 19.09
CA VAL A 203 -1.25 -14.02 20.17
C VAL A 203 -2.08 -14.35 21.41
N LYS A 204 -1.61 -15.29 22.23
CA LYS A 204 -2.25 -15.56 23.51
C LYS A 204 -2.18 -14.32 24.39
N ASP A 205 -3.28 -13.99 25.05
CA ASP A 205 -3.31 -12.88 26.00
C ASP A 205 -2.35 -13.20 27.15
N LEU A 206 -1.36 -12.34 27.34
CA LEU A 206 -0.45 -12.41 28.47
C LEU A 206 -1.08 -11.66 29.65
N PRO A 207 -0.91 -12.13 30.89
CA PRO A 207 -1.39 -11.40 32.06
C PRO A 207 -0.78 -9.99 32.05
N LYS A 208 -1.60 -8.98 32.34
CA LYS A 208 -1.13 -7.60 32.45
C LYS A 208 -0.05 -7.56 33.53
N THR A 209 1.12 -7.03 33.19
CA THR A 209 2.16 -6.73 34.17
C THR A 209 1.60 -5.70 35.14
N GLN A 210 1.63 -5.99 36.44
CA GLN A 210 1.29 -5.00 37.47
C GLN A 210 2.33 -3.88 37.36
N SER A 211 1.92 -2.72 36.85
CA SER A 211 2.70 -1.47 36.89
C SER A 211 2.20 -0.61 38.04
#